data_AF-X0YLN1-F1
#
_entry.id   AF-X0YLN1-F1
#
_cell.length_a   1.000
_cell.length_b   1.000
_cell.length_c   1.000
_cell.angle_alpha   90.00
_cell.angle_beta   90.00
_cell.angle_gamma   90.00
#
_symmetry.space_group_name_H-M   'P 1'
#
loop_
_entity.id
_entity.type
_entity.pdbx_description
1 polymer ?
#
loop_
_entity_poly.entity_id
_entity_poly.type
_entity_poly.pdbx_seq_one_letter_code
_entity_poly.pdbx_strand_id
1 'polypeptide(L)'
;MNFFKKIFLTIVTLSIITSLSLTFTGCPTPVTEEPTATEEPEAPVEFKAAMSTDVGKLGDKSFNDGVYAGLEKAEAELGVEIEVVIAEQQTDYVPNLTKLAEDGNNVVFAVGFMMSDSIKEVAEKFPDTYFKS
;
A
#
# COMPACT_ATOMS: atom_id res chain seq x y z
N MET A 1 -29.07 -33.77 -22.11
CA MET A 1 -29.47 -33.91 -20.69
C MET A 1 -28.62 -33.08 -19.70
N ASN A 2 -27.89 -32.05 -20.13
CA ASN A 2 -27.11 -31.16 -19.23
C ASN A 2 -27.40 -29.66 -19.43
N PHE A 3 -28.36 -29.31 -20.28
CA PHE A 3 -28.73 -27.92 -20.59
C PHE A 3 -29.94 -27.46 -19.73
N PHE A 4 -30.94 -28.33 -19.54
CA PHE A 4 -32.10 -28.06 -18.68
C PHE A 4 -31.80 -28.07 -17.17
N LYS A 5 -30.74 -28.77 -16.72
CA LYS A 5 -30.28 -28.75 -15.32
C LYS A 5 -29.65 -27.41 -14.92
N LYS A 6 -29.08 -26.66 -15.88
CA LYS A 6 -28.43 -25.36 -15.62
C LYS A 6 -29.44 -24.20 -15.62
N ILE A 7 -30.51 -24.30 -16.40
CA ILE A 7 -31.62 -23.33 -16.38
C ILE A 7 -32.48 -23.46 -15.11
N PHE A 8 -32.63 -24.66 -14.55
CA PHE A 8 -33.38 -24.89 -13.31
C PHE A 8 -32.60 -24.49 -12.03
N LEU A 9 -31.26 -24.38 -12.11
CA LEU A 9 -30.40 -24.01 -10.97
C LEU A 9 -30.17 -22.50 -10.85
N THR A 10 -30.40 -21.71 -11.91
CA THR A 10 -30.22 -20.25 -11.91
C THR A 10 -31.49 -19.47 -11.54
N ILE A 11 -32.65 -20.12 -11.40
CA ILE A 11 -33.94 -19.47 -11.09
C ILE A 11 -34.29 -19.53 -9.58
N VAL A 12 -33.57 -20.32 -8.77
CA VAL A 12 -33.95 -20.59 -7.36
C VAL A 12 -33.20 -19.73 -6.33
N THR A 13 -32.17 -18.97 -6.71
CA THR A 13 -31.43 -18.11 -5.76
C THR A 13 -31.72 -16.60 -5.92
N LEU A 14 -32.85 -16.24 -6.55
CA LEU A 14 -33.36 -14.86 -6.66
C LEU A 14 -34.69 -14.64 -5.89
N SER A 15 -34.90 -15.32 -4.76
CA SER A 15 -36.19 -15.25 -4.03
C SER A 15 -36.06 -15.05 -2.52
N ILE A 16 -35.34 -14.02 -2.07
CA ILE A 16 -35.55 -13.44 -0.74
C ILE A 16 -35.67 -11.91 -0.89
N ILE A 17 -36.77 -11.50 -1.51
CA ILE A 17 -37.36 -10.17 -1.33
C ILE A 17 -38.59 -10.38 -0.46
N THR A 18 -38.44 -10.21 0.85
CA THR A 18 -39.59 -9.97 1.75
C THR A 18 -39.67 -8.47 1.98
N SER A 19 -40.55 -7.85 1.21
CA SER A 19 -41.03 -6.49 1.36
C SER A 19 -41.65 -6.28 2.74
N LEU A 20 -41.11 -5.32 3.51
CA LEU A 20 -41.84 -4.68 4.60
C LEU A 20 -41.99 -3.20 4.25
N SER A 21 -43.13 -2.87 3.66
CA SER A 21 -43.57 -1.50 3.40
C SER A 21 -43.92 -0.83 4.73
N LEU A 22 -43.11 0.14 5.16
CA LEU A 22 -43.57 1.18 6.08
C LEU A 22 -44.00 2.38 5.24
N THR A 23 -45.30 2.67 5.26
CA THR A 23 -45.88 3.92 4.81
C THR A 23 -45.49 5.04 5.77
N PHE A 24 -44.83 6.09 5.29
CA PHE A 24 -44.74 7.36 6.01
C PHE A 24 -45.19 8.50 5.10
N THR A 25 -46.42 8.95 5.31
CA THR A 25 -47.00 10.16 4.74
C THR A 25 -46.45 11.40 5.46
N GLY A 26 -45.80 12.28 4.70
CA GLY A 26 -46.00 13.74 4.76
C GLY A 26 -45.21 14.57 5.77
N CYS A 27 -44.23 15.34 5.26
CA CYS A 27 -44.13 16.80 5.48
C CYS A 27 -43.21 17.41 4.40
N PRO A 28 -43.60 18.49 3.68
CA PRO A 28 -42.70 19.16 2.76
C PRO A 28 -41.76 20.09 3.54
N THR A 29 -40.53 19.65 3.78
CA THR A 29 -39.42 20.54 4.18
C THR A 29 -38.88 21.25 2.94
N PRO A 30 -38.58 22.56 3.02
CA PRO A 30 -37.98 23.28 1.91
C PRO A 30 -36.60 22.69 1.62
N VAL A 31 -36.35 22.36 0.36
CA VAL A 31 -35.04 21.91 -0.12
C VAL A 31 -34.09 23.10 0.01
N THR A 32 -33.26 23.08 1.06
CA THR A 32 -32.02 23.84 1.08
C THR A 32 -31.08 23.12 0.12
N GLU A 33 -30.75 23.77 -1.00
CA GLU A 33 -29.66 23.34 -1.87
C GLU A 33 -28.37 23.33 -1.04
N GLU A 34 -27.85 22.14 -0.71
CA GLU A 34 -26.47 22.02 -0.27
C GLU A 34 -25.56 22.33 -1.46
N PRO A 35 -24.49 23.13 -1.26
CA PRO A 35 -23.55 23.41 -2.33
C PRO A 35 -22.91 22.09 -2.75
N THR A 36 -23.05 21.76 -4.04
CA THR A 36 -22.32 20.65 -4.66
C THR A 36 -20.83 20.95 -4.50
N ALA A 37 -20.19 20.28 -3.54
CA ALA A 37 -18.75 20.24 -3.43
C ALA A 37 -18.23 19.65 -4.74
N THR A 38 -17.58 20.50 -5.53
CA THR A 38 -16.80 20.05 -6.68
C THR A 38 -15.63 19.28 -6.08
N GLU A 39 -15.61 17.95 -6.25
CA GLU A 39 -14.41 17.15 -6.01
C GLU A 39 -13.34 17.66 -6.97
N GLU A 40 -12.44 18.48 -6.43
CA GLU A 40 -11.15 18.78 -7.04
C GLU A 40 -10.41 17.44 -7.17
N PRO A 41 -9.86 17.11 -8.35
CA PRO A 41 -9.15 15.85 -8.51
C PRO A 41 -7.96 15.88 -7.56
N GLU A 42 -7.96 15.01 -6.56
CA GLU A 42 -6.79 14.84 -5.69
C GLU A 42 -5.59 14.55 -6.57
N ALA A 43 -4.54 15.36 -6.41
CA ALA A 43 -3.28 15.11 -7.08
C ALA A 43 -2.85 13.66 -6.77
N PRO A 44 -2.28 12.92 -7.74
CA PRO A 44 -1.78 11.58 -7.47
C PRO A 44 -0.86 11.62 -6.26
N VAL A 45 -1.13 10.83 -5.23
CA VAL A 45 -0.21 10.67 -4.11
C VAL A 45 1.02 9.96 -4.67
N GLU A 46 2.10 10.70 -4.92
CA GLU A 46 3.39 10.12 -5.31
C GLU A 46 3.93 9.33 -4.12
N PHE A 47 3.78 8.01 -4.20
CA PHE A 47 4.26 7.10 -3.17
C PHE A 47 5.68 6.66 -3.51
N LYS A 48 6.58 6.75 -2.53
CA LYS A 48 8.00 6.41 -2.64
C LYS A 48 8.35 5.24 -1.72
N ALA A 49 9.01 4.23 -2.26
CA ALA A 49 9.47 3.06 -1.53
C ALA A 49 10.98 2.86 -1.71
N ALA A 50 11.69 2.50 -0.65
CA ALA A 50 13.12 2.25 -0.74
C ALA A 50 13.54 0.92 -0.13
N MET A 51 14.74 0.47 -0.47
CA MET A 51 15.46 -0.55 0.29
C MET A 51 16.87 -0.11 0.67
N SER A 52 17.31 -0.49 1.87
CA SER A 52 18.72 -0.53 2.27
C SER A 52 19.09 -1.95 2.63
N THR A 53 20.19 -2.49 2.11
CA THR A 53 20.70 -3.80 2.58
C THR A 53 21.51 -3.67 3.86
N ASP A 54 21.71 -4.79 4.58
CA ASP A 54 22.87 -4.96 5.46
C ASP A 54 24.16 -5.16 4.63
N VAL A 55 25.25 -5.63 5.25
CA VAL A 55 26.48 -5.95 4.52
C VAL A 55 26.20 -7.11 3.56
N GLY A 56 26.01 -6.77 2.30
CA GLY A 56 25.56 -7.69 1.26
C GLY A 56 25.73 -7.10 -0.13
N LYS A 57 25.07 -7.71 -1.11
CA LYS A 57 25.06 -7.22 -2.49
C LYS A 57 23.73 -7.55 -3.16
N LEU A 58 23.36 -6.71 -4.12
CA LEU A 58 22.45 -7.15 -5.18
C LEU A 58 23.14 -8.15 -6.11
N GLY A 59 22.36 -8.98 -6.78
CA GLY A 59 22.80 -10.12 -7.57
C GLY A 59 23.13 -11.36 -6.71
N ASP A 60 22.60 -11.45 -5.49
CA ASP A 60 22.80 -12.60 -4.60
C ASP A 60 21.95 -13.82 -5.00
N LYS A 61 21.02 -13.66 -5.95
CA LYS A 61 20.04 -14.65 -6.40
C LYS A 61 19.22 -15.25 -5.26
N SER A 62 19.01 -14.46 -4.21
CA SER A 62 18.40 -14.87 -2.96
C SER A 62 17.55 -13.71 -2.43
N PHE A 63 17.62 -13.45 -1.14
CA PHE A 63 16.71 -12.56 -0.43
C PHE A 63 16.79 -11.11 -0.92
N ASN A 64 17.99 -10.55 -1.16
CA ASN A 64 18.11 -9.15 -1.59
C ASN A 64 17.50 -8.94 -2.98
N ASP A 65 17.78 -9.86 -3.91
CA ASP A 65 17.19 -9.82 -5.25
C ASP A 65 15.67 -10.01 -5.22
N GLY A 66 15.16 -10.81 -4.28
CA GLY A 66 13.73 -10.98 -4.08
C GLY A 66 13.01 -9.71 -3.63
N VAL A 67 13.61 -8.95 -2.71
CA VAL A 67 13.05 -7.66 -2.28
C VAL A 67 13.14 -6.64 -3.41
N TYR A 68 14.27 -6.55 -4.10
CA TYR A 68 14.46 -5.63 -5.22
C TYR A 68 13.46 -5.90 -6.36
N ALA A 69 13.26 -7.16 -6.74
CA ALA A 69 12.25 -7.54 -7.73
C ALA A 69 10.81 -7.17 -7.29
N GLY A 70 10.52 -7.19 -5.99
CA GLY A 70 9.25 -6.72 -5.43
C GLY A 70 9.07 -5.22 -5.61
N LEU A 71 10.13 -4.42 -5.42
CA LEU A 71 10.13 -2.98 -5.65
C LEU A 71 9.96 -2.65 -7.13
N GLU A 72 10.72 -3.30 -8.03
CA GLU A 72 10.56 -3.12 -9.48
C GLU A 72 9.13 -3.45 -9.95
N LYS A 73 8.51 -4.47 -9.36
CA LYS A 73 7.12 -4.80 -9.65
C LYS A 73 6.16 -3.71 -9.15
N ALA A 74 6.39 -3.15 -7.97
CA ALA A 74 5.57 -2.06 -7.43
C ALA A 74 5.71 -0.79 -8.28
N GLU A 75 6.91 -0.46 -8.74
CA GLU A 75 7.13 0.62 -9.70
C GLU A 75 6.31 0.39 -10.99
N ALA A 76 6.43 -0.80 -11.58
CA ALA A 76 5.77 -1.12 -12.85
C ALA A 76 4.23 -1.21 -12.75
N GLU A 77 3.68 -1.75 -11.67
CA GLU A 77 2.24 -2.00 -11.54
C GLU A 77 1.49 -0.87 -10.82
N LEU A 78 2.16 -0.13 -9.94
CA LEU A 78 1.54 0.86 -9.05
C LEU A 78 2.06 2.29 -9.28
N GLY A 79 3.12 2.47 -10.07
CA GLY A 79 3.72 3.79 -10.31
C GLY A 79 4.46 4.36 -9.09
N VAL A 80 4.93 3.49 -8.20
CA VAL A 80 5.72 3.86 -7.02
C VAL A 80 7.13 4.23 -7.46
N GLU A 81 7.67 5.35 -6.97
CA GLU A 81 9.10 5.65 -7.15
C GLU A 81 9.93 4.76 -6.21
N ILE A 82 11.00 4.18 -6.74
CA ILE A 82 11.87 3.30 -5.95
C ILE A 82 13.28 3.84 -5.74
N GLU A 83 13.84 3.63 -4.55
CA GLU A 83 15.23 3.96 -4.22
C GLU A 83 15.97 2.78 -3.59
N VAL A 84 17.26 2.61 -3.93
CA VAL A 84 18.07 1.50 -3.44
C VAL A 84 19.42 1.99 -2.95
N VAL A 85 19.78 1.62 -1.72
CA VAL A 85 21.09 1.88 -1.13
C VAL A 85 21.69 0.58 -0.59
N ILE A 86 22.98 0.37 -0.81
CA ILE A 86 23.69 -0.85 -0.36
C ILE A 86 24.68 -0.46 0.72
N ALA A 87 24.63 -1.13 1.88
CA ALA A 87 25.62 -0.93 2.92
C ALA A 87 26.91 -1.72 2.60
N GLU A 88 28.07 -1.06 2.68
CA GLU A 88 29.36 -1.73 2.53
C GLU A 88 29.86 -2.27 3.88
N GLN A 89 29.50 -1.59 4.96
CA GLN A 89 29.85 -1.94 6.33
C GLN A 89 28.71 -1.59 7.31
N GLN A 90 28.77 -2.18 8.51
CA GLN A 90 27.72 -2.01 9.51
C GLN A 90 27.50 -0.56 9.97
N THR A 91 28.54 0.28 9.92
CA THR A 91 28.42 1.70 10.26
C THR A 91 27.57 2.49 9.27
N ASP A 92 27.26 1.91 8.11
CA ASP A 92 26.47 2.58 7.07
C ASP A 92 24.97 2.43 7.31
N TYR A 93 24.54 1.51 8.19
CA TYR A 93 23.11 1.20 8.36
C TYR A 93 22.30 2.43 8.80
N VAL A 94 22.74 3.13 9.85
CA VAL A 94 22.04 4.33 10.35
C VAL A 94 22.10 5.47 9.32
N PRO A 95 23.27 5.83 8.74
CA PRO A 95 23.35 6.83 7.67
C PRO A 95 22.43 6.52 6.47
N ASN A 96 22.40 5.27 6.00
CA ASN A 96 21.59 4.88 4.85
C ASN A 96 20.09 4.99 5.15
N LEU A 97 19.64 4.44 6.29
CA LEU A 97 18.24 4.52 6.69
C LEU A 97 17.79 5.98 6.93
N THR A 98 18.68 6.80 7.50
CA THR A 98 18.43 8.24 7.72
C THR A 98 18.27 8.96 6.39
N LYS A 99 19.20 8.76 5.45
CA LYS A 99 19.13 9.34 4.10
C LYS A 99 17.81 8.99 3.41
N LEU A 100 17.44 7.70 3.41
CA LEU A 100 16.22 7.24 2.76
C LEU A 100 14.96 7.90 3.37
N ALA A 101 14.94 8.14 4.67
CA ALA A 101 13.85 8.87 5.32
C ALA A 101 13.85 10.36 4.96
N GLU A 102 15.03 11.00 4.94
CA GLU A 102 15.20 12.41 4.54
C GLU A 102 14.81 12.66 3.08
N ASP A 103 14.99 11.67 2.20
CA ASP A 103 14.56 11.70 0.80
C ASP A 103 13.05 11.53 0.61
N GLY A 104 12.29 11.46 1.71
CA GLY A 104 10.83 11.43 1.71
C GLY A 104 10.23 10.08 1.34
N ASN A 105 10.98 8.98 1.51
CA ASN A 105 10.41 7.65 1.28
C ASN A 105 9.33 7.33 2.32
N ASN A 106 8.17 6.87 1.85
CA ASN A 106 7.05 6.48 2.71
C ASN A 106 7.32 5.15 3.41
N VAL A 107 7.99 4.23 2.72
CA VAL A 107 8.42 2.94 3.26
C VAL A 107 9.88 2.66 2.92
N VAL A 108 10.63 2.17 3.91
CA VAL A 108 12.02 1.73 3.77
C VAL A 108 12.14 0.28 4.23
N PHE A 109 12.52 -0.60 3.30
CA PHE A 109 12.84 -2.00 3.56
C PHE A 109 14.32 -2.13 3.95
N ALA A 110 14.58 -2.37 5.23
CA ALA A 110 15.90 -2.63 5.79
C ALA A 110 16.24 -4.12 5.68
N VAL A 111 16.81 -4.51 4.54
CA VAL A 111 17.01 -5.90 4.13
C VAL A 111 18.26 -6.48 4.80
N GLY A 112 18.09 -7.11 5.95
CA GLY A 112 19.22 -7.72 6.64
C GLY A 112 18.96 -8.04 8.10
N PHE A 113 19.57 -9.13 8.59
CA PHE A 113 19.32 -9.62 9.96
C PHE A 113 19.86 -8.66 11.03
N MET A 114 20.94 -7.95 10.73
CA MET A 114 21.67 -7.12 11.69
C MET A 114 21.13 -5.69 11.84
N MET A 115 20.06 -5.33 11.14
CA MET A 115 19.60 -3.93 11.05
C MET A 115 18.58 -3.52 12.13
N SER A 116 18.11 -4.46 12.95
CA SER A 116 17.00 -4.22 13.90
C SER A 116 17.23 -3.03 14.84
N ASP A 117 18.43 -2.84 15.37
CA ASP A 117 18.70 -1.73 16.29
C ASP A 117 18.84 -0.39 15.55
N SER A 118 19.42 -0.40 14.34
CA SER A 118 19.49 0.78 13.48
C SER A 118 18.09 1.24 13.04
N ILE A 119 17.18 0.31 12.73
CA ILE A 119 15.78 0.62 12.41
C ILE A 119 15.11 1.32 13.59
N LYS A 120 15.25 0.80 14.82
CA LYS A 120 14.65 1.43 16.01
C LYS A 120 15.17 2.86 16.20
N GLU A 121 16.47 3.04 16.11
CA GLU A 121 17.10 4.35 16.29
C GLU A 121 16.60 5.40 15.27
N VAL A 122 16.46 5.01 14.02
CA VAL A 122 16.03 5.93 12.95
C VAL A 122 14.52 6.13 12.98
N ALA A 123 13.72 5.09 13.20
CA ALA A 123 12.27 5.19 13.25
C ALA A 123 11.75 6.15 14.35
N GLU A 124 12.47 6.29 15.46
CA GLU A 124 12.16 7.28 16.50
C GLU A 124 12.30 8.73 16.01
N LYS A 125 13.19 8.98 15.05
CA LYS A 125 13.49 10.30 14.48
C LYS A 125 12.60 10.64 13.28
N PHE A 126 12.09 9.62 12.58
CA PHE A 126 11.30 9.75 11.35
C PHE A 126 9.96 9.02 11.47
N PRO A 127 8.99 9.55 12.26
CA PRO A 127 7.72 8.89 12.52
C PRO A 127 6.81 8.78 11.28
N ASP A 128 7.07 9.59 10.24
CA ASP A 128 6.30 9.60 8.99
C ASP A 128 6.83 8.59 7.96
N THR A 129 7.99 7.97 8.22
CA THR A 129 8.57 6.91 7.39
C THR A 129 8.32 5.55 8.04
N TYR A 130 7.72 4.62 7.29
CA TYR A 130 7.54 3.25 7.75
C TYR A 130 8.79 2.42 7.48
N PHE A 131 9.37 1.81 8.52
CA PHE A 131 10.53 0.93 8.36
C PHE A 131 10.15 -0.54 8.54
N LYS A 132 10.65 -1.40 7.66
CA LYS A 132 10.41 -2.84 7.70
C LYS A 132 11.70 -3.63 7.49
N SER A 133 12.00 -4.57 8.39
CA SER A 133 13.01 -5.61 8.18
C SER A 133 12.46 -6.80 7.42
#